data_AF-A0A3D4D6N6-F1
#
_entry.id   AF-A0A3D4D6N6-F1
#
_cell.length_a   1.000
_cell.length_b   1.000
_cell.length_c   1.000
_cell.angle_alpha   90.00
_cell.angle_beta   90.00
_cell.angle_gamma   90.00
#
_symmetry.space_group_name_H-M   'P 1'
#
loop_
_entity.id
_entity.type
_entity.pdbx_description
1 polymer ?
#
loop_
_entity_poly.entity_id
_entity_poly.type
_entity_poly.pdbx_seq_one_letter_code
_entity_poly.pdbx_strand_id
1 'polypeptide(L)'
;MNTANLNTLIQRYEDNFEWINNAEHDEIFKWRAVRCFQDVWFSEEVEDMTFAEKFKAATKECSVLLDNGQVSPTNGIVKMAEQEPDEVERLFVEVLFADDQGNLQLRQDHVEEFLDGIEAVRERTFPSYWKYGQNRHCAFTYLALYAPEENYIYKYSEAEEFAKHIEYGIDIGSGQTFKLSAYYGMCDLVVDALRIRPALLEKHWAICGDECYHDDSLHLLAFDVIYCSRAYNFYQGIYYIPKSESTSAYNKEQLRLKEEAKVQERIDSLETQIQAKDIELDKFRSISLLNVRVTHKQYGTGIVIAQKENTIKVRFPEGLEKSFIIHTKFPARPTFEDDEQVVEAFTEYDRLTREIQGLKKLLEIEKAKVQTTIL
;
A
#
# COMPACT_ATOMS: atom_id res chain seq x y z
N MET A 1 -10.70 9.99 2.72
CA MET A 1 -11.88 9.43 2.04
C MET A 1 -13.11 9.52 2.94
N ASN A 2 -14.20 10.05 2.40
CA ASN A 2 -15.52 10.08 3.00
C ASN A 2 -16.27 8.77 2.69
N THR A 3 -16.22 7.83 3.63
CA THR A 3 -16.86 6.51 3.50
C THR A 3 -18.39 6.59 3.46
N ALA A 4 -19.00 7.62 4.05
CA ALA A 4 -20.44 7.81 4.02
C ALA A 4 -20.92 8.18 2.60
N ASN A 5 -20.18 9.04 1.90
CA ASN A 5 -20.48 9.40 0.52
C ASN A 5 -20.29 8.20 -0.43
N LEU A 6 -19.19 7.43 -0.27
CA LEU A 6 -19.00 6.17 -1.01
C LEU A 6 -20.18 5.22 -0.79
N ASN A 7 -20.58 5.03 0.48
CA ASN A 7 -21.68 4.13 0.79
C ASN A 7 -23.02 4.59 0.20
N THR A 8 -23.25 5.91 0.18
CA THR A 8 -24.44 6.53 -0.42
C THR A 8 -24.47 6.30 -1.93
N LEU A 9 -23.34 6.44 -2.62
CA LEU A 9 -23.26 6.22 -4.07
C LEU A 9 -23.54 4.77 -4.44
N ILE A 10 -22.94 3.81 -3.73
CA ILE A 10 -23.21 2.39 -3.98
C ILE A 10 -24.67 2.05 -3.62
N GLN A 11 -25.25 2.67 -2.59
CA GLN A 11 -26.68 2.46 -2.27
C GLN A 11 -27.58 2.97 -3.40
N ARG A 12 -27.30 4.15 -3.95
CA ARG A 12 -28.05 4.69 -5.10
C ARG A 12 -27.90 3.82 -6.33
N TYR A 13 -26.72 3.27 -6.57
CA TYR A 13 -26.51 2.28 -7.62
C TYR A 13 -27.40 1.05 -7.41
N GLU A 14 -27.42 0.49 -6.20
CA GLU A 14 -28.27 -0.66 -5.86
C GLU A 14 -29.77 -0.36 -6.00
N ASP A 15 -30.22 0.80 -5.52
CA ASP A 15 -31.62 1.22 -5.57
C ASP A 15 -32.12 1.39 -7.01
N ASN A 16 -31.20 1.70 -7.95
CA ASN A 16 -31.51 1.89 -9.37
C ASN A 16 -31.07 0.69 -10.24
N PHE A 17 -30.65 -0.42 -9.64
CA PHE A 17 -30.01 -1.54 -10.34
C PHE A 17 -30.88 -2.14 -11.46
N GLU A 18 -32.17 -2.32 -11.22
CA GLU A 18 -33.12 -2.82 -12.24
C GLU A 18 -33.33 -1.82 -13.38
N TRP A 19 -33.26 -0.52 -13.08
CA TRP A 19 -33.49 0.53 -14.07
C TRP A 19 -32.28 0.72 -15.00
N ILE A 20 -31.06 0.73 -14.45
CA ILE A 20 -29.82 0.83 -15.25
C ILE A 20 -29.56 -0.45 -16.08
N ASN A 21 -30.16 -1.59 -15.72
CA ASN A 21 -30.07 -2.84 -16.46
C ASN A 21 -31.36 -3.19 -17.20
N ASN A 22 -32.22 -2.21 -17.46
CA ASN A 22 -33.39 -2.40 -18.32
C ASN A 22 -32.97 -2.45 -19.80
N ALA A 23 -33.94 -2.71 -20.70
CA ALA A 23 -33.68 -2.81 -22.14
C ALA A 23 -33.21 -1.49 -22.81
N GLU A 24 -33.33 -0.34 -22.14
CA GLU A 24 -32.91 0.96 -22.67
C GLU A 24 -31.44 1.27 -22.35
N HIS A 25 -31.02 0.94 -21.12
CA HIS A 25 -29.68 1.26 -20.60
C HIS A 25 -28.71 0.09 -20.72
N ASP A 26 -29.17 -1.11 -20.37
CA ASP A 26 -28.46 -2.39 -20.54
C ASP A 26 -27.02 -2.40 -20.00
N GLU A 27 -26.74 -1.78 -18.85
CA GLU A 27 -25.35 -1.58 -18.38
C GLU A 27 -24.57 -2.88 -18.15
N ILE A 28 -25.27 -4.01 -17.96
CA ILE A 28 -24.72 -5.37 -17.89
C ILE A 28 -23.98 -5.80 -19.17
N PHE A 29 -24.15 -5.09 -20.29
CA PHE A 29 -23.44 -5.35 -21.55
C PHE A 29 -21.92 -5.40 -21.38
N LYS A 30 -21.36 -4.68 -20.38
CA LYS A 30 -19.92 -4.67 -20.11
C LYS A 30 -19.37 -6.06 -19.80
N TRP A 31 -20.11 -6.87 -19.06
CA TRP A 31 -19.71 -8.24 -18.73
C TRP A 31 -19.81 -9.18 -19.94
N ARG A 32 -20.81 -8.97 -20.81
CA ARG A 32 -20.89 -9.68 -22.10
C ARG A 32 -19.75 -9.28 -23.04
N ALA A 33 -19.35 -8.01 -23.02
CA ALA A 33 -18.22 -7.51 -23.79
C ALA A 33 -16.90 -8.17 -23.37
N VAL A 34 -16.65 -8.29 -22.05
CA VAL A 34 -15.47 -9.00 -21.52
C VAL A 34 -15.54 -10.49 -21.85
N ARG A 35 -16.71 -11.13 -21.73
CA ARG A 35 -16.89 -12.54 -22.12
C ARG A 35 -16.54 -12.77 -23.57
N CYS A 36 -17.11 -11.96 -24.47
CA CYS A 36 -16.85 -12.04 -25.90
C CYS A 36 -15.36 -11.91 -26.21
N PHE A 37 -14.66 -10.98 -25.55
CA PHE A 37 -13.23 -10.83 -25.74
C PHE A 37 -12.48 -12.07 -25.26
N GLN A 38 -12.73 -12.54 -24.04
CA GLN A 38 -12.05 -13.70 -23.44
C GLN A 38 -12.25 -14.97 -24.29
N ASP A 39 -13.50 -15.26 -24.68
CA ASP A 39 -13.85 -16.45 -25.46
C ASP A 39 -13.19 -16.44 -26.84
N VAL A 40 -13.04 -15.27 -27.47
CA VAL A 40 -12.41 -15.17 -28.80
C VAL A 40 -10.89 -15.10 -28.69
N TRP A 41 -10.35 -14.25 -27.82
CA TRP A 41 -8.93 -13.92 -27.79
C TRP A 41 -8.06 -15.11 -27.37
N PHE A 42 -8.59 -15.99 -26.52
CA PHE A 42 -7.90 -17.17 -26.00
C PHE A 42 -8.41 -18.50 -26.60
N SER A 43 -9.25 -18.46 -27.63
CA SER A 43 -9.70 -19.65 -28.34
C SER A 43 -8.66 -20.17 -29.33
N GLU A 44 -8.59 -21.50 -29.49
CA GLU A 44 -7.80 -22.15 -30.53
C GLU A 44 -8.37 -21.86 -31.94
N GLU A 45 -9.65 -21.52 -32.06
CA GLU A 45 -10.34 -21.25 -33.35
C GLU A 45 -9.84 -19.99 -34.06
N VAL A 46 -9.08 -19.12 -33.36
CA VAL A 46 -8.52 -17.89 -33.93
C VAL A 46 -7.02 -17.98 -34.24
N GLU A 47 -6.39 -19.15 -34.09
CA GLU A 47 -4.95 -19.33 -34.36
C GLU A 47 -4.55 -18.99 -35.80
N ASP A 48 -5.43 -19.27 -36.76
CA ASP A 48 -5.20 -19.00 -38.19
C ASP A 48 -5.63 -17.57 -38.60
N MET A 49 -6.21 -16.78 -37.71
CA MET A 49 -6.67 -15.42 -38.01
C MET A 49 -5.51 -14.42 -38.01
N THR A 50 -5.57 -13.42 -38.89
CA THR A 50 -4.71 -12.25 -38.76
C THR A 50 -5.04 -11.49 -37.47
N PHE A 51 -4.08 -10.71 -36.94
CA PHE A 51 -4.33 -9.87 -35.77
C PHE A 51 -5.57 -8.97 -35.95
N ALA A 52 -5.75 -8.38 -37.13
CA ALA A 52 -6.89 -7.53 -37.44
C ALA A 52 -8.24 -8.27 -37.34
N GLU A 53 -8.31 -9.51 -37.85
CA GLU A 53 -9.51 -10.35 -37.79
C GLU A 53 -9.80 -10.79 -36.35
N LYS A 54 -8.77 -11.25 -35.63
CA LYS A 54 -8.86 -11.65 -34.22
C LYS A 54 -9.33 -10.49 -33.35
N PHE A 55 -8.71 -9.32 -33.47
CA PHE A 55 -9.10 -8.13 -32.72
C PHE A 55 -10.53 -7.71 -33.02
N LYS A 56 -10.90 -7.65 -34.30
CA LYS A 56 -12.27 -7.29 -34.71
C LYS A 56 -13.31 -8.26 -34.14
N ALA A 57 -13.02 -9.55 -34.13
CA ALA A 57 -13.90 -10.57 -33.56
C ALA A 57 -14.02 -10.43 -32.04
N ALA A 58 -12.89 -10.27 -31.34
CA ALA A 58 -12.85 -10.18 -29.88
C ALA A 58 -13.48 -8.88 -29.34
N THR A 59 -13.38 -7.77 -30.07
CA THR A 59 -13.92 -6.48 -29.62
C THR A 59 -15.31 -6.17 -30.16
N LYS A 60 -16.01 -7.13 -30.78
CA LYS A 60 -17.30 -6.91 -31.44
C LYS A 60 -18.35 -6.30 -30.49
N GLU A 61 -18.48 -6.87 -29.30
CA GLU A 61 -19.42 -6.41 -28.26
C GLU A 61 -18.87 -5.23 -27.44
N CYS A 62 -17.59 -4.86 -27.63
CA CYS A 62 -16.93 -3.78 -26.89
C CYS A 62 -17.05 -2.39 -27.54
N SER A 63 -17.55 -2.32 -28.78
CA SER A 63 -17.59 -1.05 -29.53
C SER A 63 -18.33 0.07 -28.80
N VAL A 64 -19.37 -0.25 -28.02
CA VAL A 64 -20.14 0.74 -27.25
C VAL A 64 -19.33 1.38 -26.10
N LEU A 65 -18.28 0.71 -25.60
CA LEU A 65 -17.39 1.28 -24.59
C LEU A 65 -16.42 2.30 -25.19
N LEU A 66 -15.99 2.09 -26.44
CA LEU A 66 -14.83 2.76 -27.02
C LEU A 66 -15.17 3.71 -28.16
N ASP A 67 -16.14 3.33 -29.00
CA ASP A 67 -16.55 4.07 -30.18
C ASP A 67 -17.78 4.93 -29.88
N ASN A 68 -17.94 6.01 -30.64
CA ASN A 68 -19.18 6.79 -30.68
C ASN A 68 -19.29 7.53 -32.02
N GLY A 69 -20.28 8.41 -32.16
CA GLY A 69 -20.47 9.18 -33.40
C GLY A 69 -19.30 10.10 -33.79
N GLN A 70 -18.35 10.37 -32.89
CA GLN A 70 -17.22 11.27 -33.11
C GLN A 70 -15.89 10.53 -33.27
N VAL A 71 -15.66 9.46 -32.51
CA VAL A 71 -14.43 8.67 -32.52
C VAL A 71 -14.72 7.21 -32.82
N SER A 72 -13.80 6.52 -33.49
CA SER A 72 -13.90 5.09 -33.77
C SER A 72 -12.56 4.39 -33.51
N PRO A 73 -12.09 4.34 -32.25
CA PRO A 73 -10.83 3.72 -31.88
C PRO A 73 -10.71 2.24 -32.29
N THR A 74 -11.77 1.42 -32.11
CA THR A 74 -11.66 -0.03 -32.37
C THR A 74 -11.46 -0.32 -33.86
N ASN A 75 -12.25 0.33 -34.71
CA ASN A 75 -12.09 0.26 -36.16
C ASN A 75 -10.75 0.85 -36.59
N GLY A 76 -10.25 1.87 -35.88
CA GLY A 76 -8.90 2.40 -36.07
C GLY A 76 -7.83 1.32 -35.93
N ILE A 77 -7.85 0.53 -34.86
CA ILE A 77 -6.91 -0.58 -34.65
C ILE A 77 -7.00 -1.60 -35.79
N VAL A 78 -8.22 -2.02 -36.16
CA VAL A 78 -8.41 -2.97 -37.28
C VAL A 78 -7.80 -2.43 -38.57
N LYS A 79 -8.06 -1.16 -38.90
CA LYS A 79 -7.52 -0.53 -40.12
C LYS A 79 -6.02 -0.34 -40.09
N MET A 80 -5.43 -0.03 -38.94
CA MET A 80 -3.99 0.06 -38.78
C MET A 80 -3.34 -1.32 -38.89
N ALA A 81 -3.91 -2.36 -38.28
CA ALA A 81 -3.43 -3.73 -38.38
C ALA A 81 -3.53 -4.30 -39.80
N GLU A 82 -4.51 -3.87 -40.60
CA GLU A 82 -4.58 -4.22 -42.04
C GLU A 82 -3.42 -3.61 -42.86
N GLN A 83 -2.75 -2.54 -42.38
CA GLN A 83 -1.67 -1.84 -43.10
C GLN A 83 -0.27 -2.19 -42.54
N GLU A 84 -0.12 -2.20 -41.21
CA GLU A 84 1.13 -2.51 -40.50
C GLU A 84 0.86 -3.61 -39.45
N PRO A 85 0.54 -4.86 -39.86
CA PRO A 85 0.11 -5.94 -38.96
C PRO A 85 1.13 -6.24 -37.86
N ASP A 86 2.40 -6.46 -38.24
CA ASP A 86 3.46 -6.85 -37.31
C ASP A 86 3.68 -5.79 -36.21
N GLU A 87 3.60 -4.51 -36.57
CA GLU A 87 3.83 -3.42 -35.61
C GLU A 87 2.64 -3.24 -34.66
N VAL A 88 1.41 -3.32 -35.16
CA VAL A 88 0.22 -3.24 -34.29
C VAL A 88 0.18 -4.45 -33.36
N GLU A 89 0.45 -5.66 -33.86
CA GLU A 89 0.49 -6.86 -33.02
C GLU A 89 1.57 -6.76 -31.94
N ARG A 90 2.78 -6.33 -32.30
CA ARG A 90 3.88 -6.08 -31.34
C ARG A 90 3.46 -5.10 -30.25
N LEU A 91 2.84 -3.98 -30.60
CA LEU A 91 2.38 -2.98 -29.63
C LEU A 91 1.33 -3.54 -28.66
N PHE A 92 0.46 -4.44 -29.10
CA PHE A 92 -0.50 -5.08 -28.20
C PHE A 92 0.16 -6.18 -27.35
N VAL A 93 0.86 -7.13 -27.98
CA VAL A 93 1.31 -8.36 -27.32
C VAL A 93 2.59 -8.15 -26.53
N GLU A 94 3.56 -7.43 -27.09
CA GLU A 94 4.90 -7.26 -26.49
C GLU A 94 5.04 -5.97 -25.67
N VAL A 95 4.10 -5.03 -25.79
CA VAL A 95 4.12 -3.77 -25.02
C VAL A 95 2.92 -3.71 -24.09
N LEU A 96 1.70 -3.52 -24.61
CA LEU A 96 0.52 -3.29 -23.76
C LEU A 96 0.21 -4.47 -22.83
N PHE A 97 0.29 -5.70 -23.34
CA PHE A 97 0.01 -6.94 -22.58
C PHE A 97 1.26 -7.60 -22.00
N ALA A 98 2.41 -6.93 -22.05
CA ALA A 98 3.63 -7.45 -21.46
C ALA A 98 3.49 -7.61 -19.94
N ASP A 99 4.05 -8.71 -19.42
CA ASP A 99 4.07 -8.99 -17.97
C ASP A 99 4.78 -7.87 -17.21
N ASP A 100 4.06 -7.26 -16.27
CA ASP A 100 4.55 -6.22 -15.38
C ASP A 100 4.83 -6.72 -13.95
N GLN A 101 4.60 -8.00 -13.66
CA GLN A 101 4.75 -8.64 -12.35
C GLN A 101 3.97 -7.92 -11.23
N GLY A 102 2.85 -7.29 -11.57
CA GLY A 102 2.04 -6.48 -10.65
C GLY A 102 2.60 -5.08 -10.37
N ASN A 103 3.64 -4.65 -11.10
CA ASN A 103 4.21 -3.31 -10.94
C ASN A 103 3.40 -2.26 -11.70
N LEU A 104 2.55 -1.53 -10.98
CA LEU A 104 1.69 -0.49 -11.56
C LEU A 104 2.45 0.66 -12.25
N GLN A 105 3.70 0.93 -11.88
CA GLN A 105 4.49 1.93 -12.61
C GLN A 105 4.92 1.38 -13.97
N LEU A 106 5.41 0.15 -14.01
CA LEU A 106 5.79 -0.51 -15.27
C LEU A 106 4.58 -0.69 -16.19
N ARG A 107 3.43 -1.09 -15.64
CA ARG A 107 2.15 -1.14 -16.37
C ARG A 107 1.77 0.21 -16.97
N GLN A 108 1.92 1.29 -16.20
CA GLN A 108 1.68 2.63 -16.71
C GLN A 108 2.66 2.97 -17.85
N ASP A 109 3.94 2.63 -17.71
CA ASP A 109 4.94 2.88 -18.73
C ASP A 109 4.62 2.11 -20.03
N HIS A 110 4.18 0.85 -19.93
CA HIS A 110 3.69 0.07 -21.08
C HIS A 110 2.48 0.74 -21.77
N VAL A 111 1.53 1.29 -21.00
CA VAL A 111 0.38 2.02 -21.57
C VAL A 111 0.83 3.26 -22.32
N GLU A 112 1.76 4.06 -21.77
CA GLU A 112 2.24 5.25 -22.47
C GLU A 112 3.05 4.89 -23.72
N GLU A 113 3.89 3.86 -23.66
CA GLU A 113 4.63 3.36 -24.84
C GLU A 113 3.68 2.86 -25.94
N PHE A 114 2.64 2.12 -25.56
CA PHE A 114 1.59 1.69 -26.48
C PHE A 114 0.91 2.88 -27.15
N LEU A 115 0.54 3.91 -26.39
CA LEU A 115 -0.16 5.09 -26.91
C LEU A 115 0.71 5.89 -27.89
N ASP A 116 1.99 6.09 -27.58
CA ASP A 116 2.93 6.76 -28.47
C ASP A 116 3.17 5.93 -29.74
N GLY A 117 3.38 4.62 -29.58
CA GLY A 117 3.61 3.70 -30.69
C GLY A 117 2.42 3.61 -31.65
N ILE A 118 1.21 3.43 -31.12
CA ILE A 118 0.01 3.29 -31.94
C ILE A 118 -0.39 4.61 -32.62
N GLU A 119 -0.13 5.76 -31.99
CA GLU A 119 -0.31 7.06 -32.64
C GLU A 119 0.69 7.24 -33.79
N ALA A 120 1.94 6.80 -33.62
CA ALA A 120 2.91 6.81 -34.71
C ALA A 120 2.47 5.93 -35.90
N VAL A 121 1.86 4.77 -35.64
CA VAL A 121 1.24 3.93 -36.70
C VAL A 121 0.09 4.69 -37.37
N ARG A 122 -0.79 5.34 -36.59
CA ARG A 122 -1.91 6.13 -37.12
C ARG A 122 -1.43 7.26 -38.03
N GLU A 123 -0.38 7.98 -37.65
CA GLU A 123 0.17 9.08 -38.45
C GLU A 123 0.75 8.61 -39.78
N ARG A 124 1.40 7.44 -39.82
CA ARG A 124 1.95 6.86 -41.05
C ARG A 124 0.86 6.31 -41.98
N THR A 125 -0.12 5.60 -41.42
CA THR A 125 -1.13 4.85 -42.20
C THR A 125 -2.39 5.67 -42.48
N PHE A 126 -2.83 6.50 -41.54
CA PHE A 126 -4.05 7.30 -41.63
C PHE A 126 -3.88 8.72 -41.04
N PRO A 127 -2.98 9.56 -41.58
CA PRO A 127 -2.60 10.85 -41.00
C PRO A 127 -3.79 11.79 -40.76
N SER A 128 -4.79 11.79 -41.65
CA SER A 128 -5.97 12.65 -41.56
C SER A 128 -7.14 12.06 -40.75
N TYR A 129 -7.05 10.81 -40.29
CA TYR A 129 -8.13 10.15 -39.55
C TYR A 129 -7.88 10.23 -38.04
N TRP A 130 -8.00 11.43 -37.48
CA TRP A 130 -7.88 11.67 -36.04
C TRP A 130 -8.86 10.83 -35.20
N LYS A 131 -10.01 10.46 -35.77
CA LYS A 131 -11.02 9.61 -35.12
C LYS A 131 -10.54 8.19 -34.78
N TYR A 132 -9.41 7.74 -35.35
CA TYR A 132 -8.78 6.45 -35.03
C TYR A 132 -7.79 6.52 -33.87
N GLY A 133 -7.55 7.72 -33.33
CA GLY A 133 -6.65 7.92 -32.20
C GLY A 133 -7.07 7.10 -30.97
N GLN A 134 -6.06 6.60 -30.26
CA GLN A 134 -6.24 5.87 -29.00
C GLN A 134 -5.94 6.82 -27.83
N ASN A 135 -6.56 6.54 -26.69
CA ASN A 135 -6.27 7.26 -25.45
C ASN A 135 -6.19 6.26 -24.28
N ARG A 136 -5.88 6.75 -23.07
CA ARG A 136 -5.81 5.90 -21.88
C ARG A 136 -7.09 5.11 -21.61
N HIS A 137 -8.26 5.66 -21.93
CA HIS A 137 -9.51 4.89 -21.78
C HIS A 137 -9.52 3.67 -22.71
N CYS A 138 -9.04 3.81 -23.95
CA CYS A 138 -8.88 2.70 -24.88
C CYS A 138 -7.90 1.66 -24.32
N ALA A 139 -6.68 2.08 -23.97
CA ALA A 139 -5.63 1.19 -23.48
C ALA A 139 -6.04 0.42 -22.21
N PHE A 140 -6.60 1.09 -21.20
CA PHE A 140 -7.07 0.42 -19.98
C PHE A 140 -8.31 -0.45 -20.21
N THR A 141 -9.14 -0.15 -21.21
CA THR A 141 -10.22 -1.06 -21.61
C THR A 141 -9.63 -2.33 -22.23
N TYR A 142 -8.65 -2.24 -23.13
CA TYR A 142 -7.99 -3.43 -23.69
C TYR A 142 -7.30 -4.28 -22.60
N LEU A 143 -6.65 -3.64 -21.62
CA LEU A 143 -6.08 -4.34 -20.46
C LEU A 143 -7.16 -5.06 -19.63
N ALA A 144 -8.27 -4.38 -19.32
CA ALA A 144 -9.37 -4.99 -18.58
C ALA A 144 -10.09 -6.09 -19.36
N LEU A 145 -10.08 -6.03 -20.69
CA LEU A 145 -10.59 -7.11 -21.53
C LEU A 145 -9.63 -8.31 -21.54
N TYR A 146 -8.32 -8.08 -21.59
CA TYR A 146 -7.29 -9.12 -21.65
C TYR A 146 -7.08 -9.82 -20.30
N ALA A 147 -6.97 -9.05 -19.21
CA ALA A 147 -6.74 -9.54 -17.85
C ALA A 147 -7.67 -8.79 -16.86
N PRO A 148 -8.99 -9.08 -16.87
CA PRO A 148 -9.99 -8.41 -16.03
C PRO A 148 -9.70 -8.52 -14.53
N GLU A 149 -9.20 -9.67 -14.08
CA GLU A 149 -8.86 -9.92 -12.67
C GLU A 149 -7.70 -9.05 -12.15
N GLU A 150 -6.97 -8.39 -13.05
CA GLU A 150 -5.80 -7.56 -12.71
C GLU A 150 -5.99 -6.07 -13.02
N ASN A 151 -7.02 -5.71 -13.80
CA ASN A 151 -7.13 -4.39 -14.39
C ASN A 151 -8.52 -3.78 -14.29
N TYR A 152 -8.56 -2.48 -14.01
CA TYR A 152 -9.77 -1.67 -14.06
C TYR A 152 -9.87 -0.90 -15.37
N ILE A 153 -11.08 -0.80 -15.94
CA ILE A 153 -11.38 0.13 -17.03
C ILE A 153 -11.25 1.55 -16.48
N TYR A 154 -10.45 2.41 -17.12
CA TYR A 154 -10.26 3.80 -16.70
C TYR A 154 -10.98 4.78 -17.61
N LYS A 155 -11.72 5.74 -17.05
CA LYS A 155 -12.24 6.89 -17.79
C LYS A 155 -12.12 8.16 -16.93
N TYR A 156 -11.35 9.13 -17.43
CA TYR A 156 -10.91 10.28 -16.63
C TYR A 156 -12.07 11.05 -15.98
N SER A 157 -13.09 11.42 -16.75
CA SER A 157 -14.18 12.27 -16.25
C SER A 157 -14.98 11.60 -15.14
N GLU A 158 -15.21 10.29 -15.26
CA GLU A 158 -15.89 9.45 -14.29
C GLU A 158 -15.04 9.28 -13.03
N ALA A 159 -13.76 8.93 -13.19
CA ALA A 159 -12.82 8.75 -12.08
C ALA A 159 -12.62 10.06 -11.28
N GLU A 160 -12.37 11.17 -11.96
CA GLU A 160 -12.14 12.47 -11.33
C GLU A 160 -13.39 12.99 -10.62
N GLU A 161 -14.58 12.81 -11.21
CA GLU A 161 -15.82 13.25 -10.57
C GLU A 161 -16.19 12.38 -9.35
N PHE A 162 -15.98 11.07 -9.46
CA PHE A 162 -16.19 10.14 -8.35
C PHE A 162 -15.24 10.44 -7.19
N ALA A 163 -13.95 10.60 -7.47
CA ALA A 163 -12.91 10.91 -6.47
C ALA A 163 -13.22 12.17 -5.64
N LYS A 164 -13.80 13.21 -6.27
CA LYS A 164 -14.24 14.43 -5.57
C LYS A 164 -15.35 14.12 -4.57
N HIS A 165 -16.39 13.42 -5.01
CA HIS A 165 -17.57 13.16 -4.19
C HIS A 165 -17.28 12.23 -3.01
N ILE A 166 -16.36 11.29 -3.16
CA ILE A 166 -15.91 10.43 -2.05
C ILE A 166 -14.76 11.05 -1.24
N GLU A 167 -14.35 12.28 -1.54
CA GLU A 167 -13.23 12.99 -0.89
C GLU A 167 -11.99 12.08 -0.77
N TYR A 168 -11.62 11.44 -1.88
CA TYR A 168 -10.61 10.39 -1.92
C TYR A 168 -9.28 10.85 -1.29
N GLY A 169 -8.90 12.10 -1.54
CA GLY A 169 -7.75 12.76 -0.94
C GLY A 169 -6.44 12.52 -1.69
N ILE A 170 -6.36 11.47 -2.51
CA ILE A 170 -5.23 11.24 -3.41
C ILE A 170 -5.58 11.81 -4.78
N ASP A 171 -4.67 12.59 -5.35
CA ASP A 171 -4.83 13.12 -6.69
C ASP A 171 -4.47 12.06 -7.74
N ILE A 172 -5.48 11.64 -8.51
CA ILE A 172 -5.32 10.73 -9.66
C ILE A 172 -4.49 11.39 -10.76
N GLY A 173 -4.54 12.72 -10.85
CA GLY A 173 -3.85 13.48 -11.89
C GLY A 173 -4.55 13.41 -13.25
N SER A 174 -4.05 14.22 -14.18
CA SER A 174 -4.53 14.26 -15.56
C SER A 174 -3.37 14.44 -16.54
N GLY A 175 -3.54 13.96 -17.77
CA GLY A 175 -2.49 13.99 -18.79
C GLY A 175 -1.17 13.43 -18.25
N GLN A 176 -0.11 14.23 -18.33
CA GLN A 176 1.25 13.87 -17.88
C GLN A 176 1.39 13.69 -16.36
N THR A 177 0.41 14.11 -15.56
CA THR A 177 0.41 13.96 -14.09
C THR A 177 -0.39 12.74 -13.61
N PHE A 178 -0.98 11.98 -14.54
CA PHE A 178 -1.76 10.79 -14.24
C PHE A 178 -0.94 9.75 -13.48
N LYS A 179 -1.56 9.12 -12.47
CA LYS A 179 -0.97 8.07 -11.65
C LYS A 179 -1.91 6.87 -11.59
N LEU A 180 -1.50 5.78 -12.21
CA LEU A 180 -2.25 4.52 -12.21
C LEU A 180 -2.48 4.00 -10.79
N SER A 181 -1.45 4.04 -9.94
CA SER A 181 -1.55 3.61 -8.55
C SER A 181 -2.59 4.41 -7.75
N ALA A 182 -2.78 5.70 -8.06
CA ALA A 182 -3.80 6.50 -7.41
C ALA A 182 -5.21 6.10 -7.86
N TYR A 183 -5.40 5.85 -9.16
CA TYR A 183 -6.68 5.37 -9.68
C TYR A 183 -7.03 3.97 -9.15
N TYR A 184 -6.11 3.01 -9.26
CA TYR A 184 -6.34 1.63 -8.80
C TYR A 184 -6.60 1.57 -7.30
N GLY A 185 -5.84 2.32 -6.49
CA GLY A 185 -6.13 2.42 -5.06
C GLY A 185 -7.53 2.97 -4.74
N MET A 186 -8.11 3.81 -5.61
CA MET A 186 -9.50 4.26 -5.44
C MET A 186 -10.47 3.12 -5.75
N CYS A 187 -10.23 2.41 -6.84
CA CYS A 187 -11.04 1.28 -7.26
C CYS A 187 -11.01 0.15 -6.23
N ASP A 188 -9.85 -0.16 -5.65
CA ASP A 188 -9.72 -1.16 -4.58
C ASP A 188 -10.60 -0.81 -3.37
N LEU A 189 -10.67 0.46 -2.98
CA LEU A 189 -11.55 0.92 -1.91
C LEU A 189 -13.04 0.77 -2.26
N VAL A 190 -13.40 0.91 -3.55
CA VAL A 190 -14.76 0.64 -4.03
C VAL A 190 -15.05 -0.86 -3.99
N VAL A 191 -14.11 -1.71 -4.44
CA VAL A 191 -14.22 -3.17 -4.38
C VAL A 191 -14.41 -3.64 -2.94
N ASP A 192 -13.61 -3.15 -1.99
CA ASP A 192 -13.74 -3.49 -0.57
C ASP A 192 -15.13 -3.10 -0.02
N ALA A 193 -15.66 -1.94 -0.43
CA ALA A 193 -17.00 -1.50 -0.05
C ALA A 193 -18.13 -2.31 -0.74
N LEU A 194 -17.88 -2.88 -1.92
CA LEU A 194 -18.82 -3.78 -2.61
C LEU A 194 -18.85 -5.17 -1.99
N ARG A 195 -17.69 -5.71 -1.57
CA ARG A 195 -17.57 -7.04 -0.94
C ARG A 195 -18.43 -7.18 0.32
N ILE A 196 -18.69 -6.09 1.03
CA ILE A 196 -19.54 -6.09 2.23
C ILE A 196 -21.04 -5.93 1.93
N ARG A 197 -21.46 -6.06 0.65
CA ARG A 197 -22.87 -5.88 0.20
C ARG A 197 -23.41 -7.12 -0.51
N PRO A 198 -23.67 -8.22 0.22
CA PRO A 198 -24.11 -9.47 -0.39
C PRO A 198 -25.43 -9.34 -1.17
N ALA A 199 -26.36 -8.48 -0.75
CA ALA A 199 -27.63 -8.28 -1.45
C ALA A 199 -27.46 -7.66 -2.84
N LEU A 200 -26.54 -6.70 -2.99
CA LEU A 200 -26.21 -6.13 -4.31
C LEU A 200 -25.54 -7.18 -5.20
N LEU A 201 -24.58 -7.94 -4.66
CA LEU A 201 -23.88 -8.98 -5.41
C LEU A 201 -24.84 -10.09 -5.86
N GLU A 202 -25.79 -10.50 -5.02
CA GLU A 202 -26.82 -11.48 -5.38
C GLU A 202 -27.70 -10.97 -6.53
N LYS A 203 -28.17 -9.71 -6.46
CA LYS A 203 -28.91 -9.07 -7.56
C LYS A 203 -28.10 -9.02 -8.86
N HIS A 204 -26.82 -8.67 -8.74
CA HIS A 204 -25.91 -8.56 -9.88
C HIS A 204 -25.72 -9.90 -10.59
N TRP A 205 -25.38 -10.94 -9.84
CA TRP A 205 -25.15 -12.26 -10.42
C TRP A 205 -26.45 -12.96 -10.85
N ALA A 206 -27.60 -12.56 -10.33
CA ALA A 206 -28.89 -13.07 -10.80
C ALA A 206 -29.20 -12.65 -12.26
N ILE A 207 -28.71 -11.50 -12.72
CA ILE A 207 -28.90 -11.03 -14.10
C ILE A 207 -27.75 -11.40 -15.03
N CYS A 208 -26.55 -11.61 -14.49
CA CYS A 208 -25.41 -12.07 -15.27
C CYS A 208 -25.45 -13.59 -15.48
N GLY A 209 -26.06 -14.03 -16.58
CA GLY A 209 -26.12 -15.44 -16.97
C GLY A 209 -24.82 -15.96 -17.63
N ASP A 210 -24.92 -17.09 -18.33
CA ASP A 210 -23.78 -17.79 -18.96
C ASP A 210 -23.04 -16.95 -20.03
N GLU A 211 -23.70 -15.93 -20.59
CA GLU A 211 -23.13 -15.01 -21.57
C GLU A 211 -22.29 -13.89 -20.94
N CYS A 212 -22.27 -13.79 -19.61
CA CYS A 212 -21.43 -12.84 -18.88
C CYS A 212 -20.08 -13.45 -18.50
N TYR A 213 -19.07 -12.58 -18.45
CA TYR A 213 -17.85 -12.88 -17.72
C TYR A 213 -18.16 -12.90 -16.22
N HIS A 214 -17.73 -13.94 -15.51
CA HIS A 214 -17.84 -13.99 -14.05
C HIS A 214 -16.60 -13.32 -13.46
N ASP A 215 -16.79 -12.16 -12.85
CA ASP A 215 -15.71 -11.31 -12.32
C ASP A 215 -15.66 -11.42 -10.79
N ASP A 216 -14.81 -12.31 -10.28
CA ASP A 216 -14.62 -12.50 -8.83
C ASP A 216 -13.84 -11.34 -8.19
N SER A 217 -12.98 -10.66 -8.96
CA SER A 217 -12.27 -9.45 -8.49
C SER A 217 -13.20 -8.25 -8.26
N LEU A 218 -14.38 -8.24 -8.88
CA LEU A 218 -15.35 -7.14 -8.90
C LEU A 218 -14.83 -5.86 -9.58
N HIS A 219 -13.76 -5.94 -10.37
CA HIS A 219 -13.17 -4.79 -11.04
C HIS A 219 -14.14 -4.12 -12.04
N LEU A 220 -14.92 -4.92 -12.77
CA LEU A 220 -15.95 -4.41 -13.67
C LEU A 220 -17.09 -3.75 -12.90
N LEU A 221 -17.51 -4.34 -11.78
CA LEU A 221 -18.57 -3.76 -10.95
C LEU A 221 -18.13 -2.44 -10.31
N ALA A 222 -16.87 -2.36 -9.86
CA ALA A 222 -16.30 -1.11 -9.35
C ALA A 222 -16.28 -0.02 -10.44
N PHE A 223 -15.85 -0.36 -11.66
CA PHE A 223 -15.93 0.56 -12.80
C PHE A 223 -17.38 0.97 -13.09
N ASP A 224 -18.30 0.03 -13.10
CA ASP A 224 -19.70 0.29 -13.42
C ASP A 224 -20.37 1.22 -12.41
N VAL A 225 -20.12 1.04 -11.11
CA VAL A 225 -20.57 1.96 -10.07
C VAL A 225 -20.02 3.38 -10.29
N ILE A 226 -18.72 3.50 -10.60
CA ILE A 226 -18.06 4.79 -10.87
C ILE A 226 -18.68 5.46 -12.10
N TYR A 227 -18.87 4.70 -13.18
CA TYR A 227 -19.47 5.15 -14.42
C TYR A 227 -20.92 5.60 -14.22
N CYS A 228 -21.76 4.71 -13.69
CA CYS A 228 -23.19 4.93 -13.47
C CYS A 228 -23.44 6.11 -12.54
N SER A 229 -22.58 6.32 -11.53
CA SER A 229 -22.69 7.47 -10.64
C SER A 229 -22.69 8.79 -11.40
N ARG A 230 -21.89 8.89 -12.46
CA ARG A 230 -21.83 10.07 -13.34
C ARG A 230 -22.89 10.03 -14.43
N ALA A 231 -23.03 8.91 -15.14
CA ALA A 231 -23.96 8.77 -16.26
C ALA A 231 -25.41 9.03 -15.84
N TYR A 232 -25.79 8.60 -14.63
CA TYR A 232 -27.14 8.69 -14.09
C TYR A 232 -27.30 9.71 -12.96
N ASN A 233 -26.29 10.57 -12.76
CA ASN A 233 -26.32 11.67 -11.80
C ASN A 233 -26.63 11.24 -10.34
N PHE A 234 -26.06 10.12 -9.89
CA PHE A 234 -26.18 9.67 -8.50
C PHE A 234 -25.46 10.59 -7.50
N TYR A 235 -24.81 11.65 -7.96
CA TYR A 235 -24.21 12.69 -7.13
C TYR A 235 -25.22 13.69 -6.56
N GLN A 236 -26.46 13.73 -7.06
CA GLN A 236 -27.42 14.78 -6.70
C GLN A 236 -27.62 14.91 -5.18
N GLY A 237 -27.32 16.10 -4.64
CA GLY A 237 -27.47 16.39 -3.21
C GLY A 237 -26.38 15.82 -2.30
N ILE A 238 -25.33 15.21 -2.85
CA ILE A 238 -24.14 14.83 -2.08
C ILE A 238 -23.26 16.08 -1.91
N TYR A 239 -23.04 16.46 -0.65
CA TYR A 239 -22.06 17.48 -0.31
C TYR A 239 -20.66 16.86 -0.22
N TYR A 240 -19.66 17.58 -0.73
CA TYR A 240 -18.26 17.23 -0.59
C TYR A 240 -17.40 18.50 -0.47
N ILE A 241 -16.26 18.40 0.20
CA ILE A 241 -15.30 19.52 0.33
C ILE A 241 -14.45 19.70 -0.94
N PRO A 242 -13.88 20.89 -1.19
CA PRO A 242 -12.99 21.11 -2.33
C PRO A 242 -11.82 20.11 -2.40
N LYS A 243 -11.44 19.71 -3.61
CA LYS A 243 -10.34 18.75 -3.85
C LYS A 243 -9.04 19.13 -3.12
N SER A 244 -8.68 20.42 -3.14
CA SER A 244 -7.48 20.92 -2.45
C SER A 244 -7.52 20.71 -0.94
N GLU A 245 -8.70 20.85 -0.32
CA GLU A 245 -8.88 20.62 1.12
C GLU A 245 -8.80 19.13 1.45
N SER A 246 -9.48 18.29 0.66
CA SER A 246 -9.41 16.83 0.79
C SER A 246 -7.98 16.30 0.66
N THR A 247 -7.24 16.78 -0.35
CA THR A 247 -5.82 16.41 -0.55
C THR A 247 -4.92 16.91 0.57
N SER A 248 -5.15 18.13 1.06
CA SER A 248 -4.41 18.68 2.21
C SER A 248 -4.63 17.85 3.47
N ALA A 249 -5.89 17.49 3.75
CA ALA A 249 -6.26 16.65 4.88
C ALA A 249 -5.60 15.26 4.81
N TYR A 250 -5.63 14.64 3.62
CA TYR A 250 -4.96 13.36 3.39
C TYR A 250 -3.45 13.45 3.63
N ASN A 251 -2.78 14.45 3.05
CA ASN A 251 -1.32 14.62 3.21
C ASN A 251 -0.92 14.87 4.67
N LYS A 252 -1.72 15.65 5.41
CA LYS A 252 -1.48 15.89 6.83
C LYS A 252 -1.60 14.59 7.64
N GLU A 253 -2.59 13.78 7.33
CA GLU A 253 -2.76 12.47 7.98
C GLU A 253 -1.63 11.51 7.66
N GLN A 254 -1.19 11.43 6.41
CA GLN A 254 -0.02 10.61 6.03
C GLN A 254 1.26 11.07 6.73
N LEU A 255 1.45 12.38 6.90
CA LEU A 255 2.58 12.91 7.65
C LEU A 255 2.51 12.49 9.13
N ARG A 256 1.33 12.58 9.75
CA ARG A 256 1.10 12.13 11.14
C ARG A 256 1.43 10.65 11.30
N LEU A 257 0.89 9.79 10.43
CA LEU A 257 1.17 8.34 10.46
C LEU A 257 2.66 8.03 10.28
N LYS A 258 3.35 8.77 9.41
CA LYS A 258 4.80 8.62 9.22
C LYS A 258 5.60 9.07 10.44
N GLU A 259 5.17 10.12 11.12
CA GLU A 259 5.79 10.57 12.38
C GLU A 259 5.55 9.55 13.49
N GLU A 260 4.35 9.01 13.61
CA GLU A 260 4.00 7.94 14.56
C GLU A 260 4.81 6.67 14.33
N ALA A 261 4.94 6.23 13.07
CA ALA A 261 5.77 5.08 12.71
C ALA A 261 7.25 5.28 13.10
N LYS A 262 7.80 6.49 12.88
CA LYS A 262 9.17 6.82 13.29
C LYS A 262 9.34 6.84 14.80
N VAL A 263 8.35 7.33 15.54
CA VAL A 263 8.37 7.29 17.00
C VAL A 263 8.32 5.85 17.48
N GLN A 264 7.48 5.01 16.87
CA GLN A 264 7.39 3.59 17.19
C GLN A 264 8.71 2.85 16.91
N GLU A 265 9.32 3.06 15.74
CA GLU A 265 10.62 2.47 15.39
C GLU A 265 11.72 2.84 16.40
N ARG A 266 11.70 4.09 16.90
CA ARG A 266 12.63 4.54 17.94
C ARG A 266 12.35 3.86 19.29
N ILE A 267 11.08 3.69 19.66
CA ILE A 267 10.69 2.97 20.86
C ILE A 267 11.20 1.52 20.78
N ASP A 268 10.93 0.82 19.69
CA ASP A 268 11.33 -0.58 19.49
C ASP A 268 12.86 -0.73 19.51
N SER A 269 13.58 0.21 18.90
CA SER A 269 15.05 0.26 18.92
C SER A 269 15.60 0.47 20.34
N LEU A 270 15.02 1.38 21.12
CA LEU A 270 15.43 1.64 22.50
C LEU A 270 15.13 0.44 23.41
N GLU A 271 13.97 -0.19 23.26
CA GLU A 271 13.61 -1.40 24.01
C GLU A 271 14.58 -2.55 23.71
N THR A 272 14.93 -2.75 22.43
CA THR A 272 15.92 -3.74 22.02
C THR A 272 17.30 -3.47 22.62
N GLN A 273 17.76 -2.21 22.61
CA GLN A 273 19.04 -1.81 23.20
C GLN A 273 19.07 -2.01 24.72
N ILE A 274 17.97 -1.65 25.41
CA ILE A 274 17.83 -1.86 26.86
C ILE A 274 17.89 -3.36 27.16
N GLN A 275 17.14 -4.19 26.43
CA GLN A 275 17.13 -5.63 26.63
C GLN A 275 18.51 -6.25 26.42
N ALA A 276 19.21 -5.88 25.34
CA ALA A 276 20.56 -6.38 25.06
C ALA A 276 21.55 -6.02 26.18
N LYS A 277 21.48 -4.79 26.69
CA LYS A 277 22.33 -4.35 27.81
C LYS A 277 21.91 -4.95 29.15
N ASP A 278 20.62 -5.16 29.41
CA ASP A 278 20.15 -5.85 30.62
C ASP A 278 20.63 -7.32 30.62
N ILE A 279 20.64 -8.01 29.47
CA ILE A 279 21.24 -9.35 29.31
C ILE A 279 22.76 -9.31 29.57
N GLU A 280 23.46 -8.29 29.08
CA GLU A 280 24.90 -8.11 29.37
C GLU A 280 25.15 -7.87 30.86
N LEU A 281 24.31 -7.04 31.50
CA LEU A 281 24.36 -6.72 32.92
C LEU A 281 24.09 -7.94 33.81
N ASP A 282 23.23 -8.86 33.38
CA ASP A 282 22.91 -10.10 34.11
C ASP A 282 24.15 -10.97 34.36
N LYS A 283 25.15 -10.94 33.47
CA LYS A 283 26.43 -11.64 33.68
C LYS A 283 27.10 -11.18 34.97
N PHE A 284 27.03 -9.89 35.28
CA PHE A 284 27.64 -9.29 36.46
C PHE A 284 26.74 -9.37 37.69
N ARG A 285 25.40 -9.36 37.54
CA ARG A 285 24.44 -9.52 38.65
C ARG A 285 24.62 -10.85 39.40
N SER A 286 25.12 -11.88 38.70
CA SER A 286 25.39 -13.20 39.28
C SER A 286 26.61 -13.25 40.22
N ILE A 287 27.49 -12.23 40.18
CA ILE A 287 28.73 -12.21 40.96
C ILE A 287 28.42 -11.89 42.43
N SER A 288 28.57 -12.89 43.30
CA SER A 288 28.45 -12.72 44.75
C SER A 288 29.83 -12.59 45.41
N LEU A 289 30.00 -11.52 46.18
CA LEU A 289 31.18 -11.27 47.00
C LEU A 289 30.92 -11.55 48.48
N LEU A 290 29.77 -12.11 48.85
CA LEU A 290 29.45 -12.44 50.24
C LEU A 290 30.43 -13.47 50.80
N ASN A 291 30.85 -13.25 52.04
CA ASN A 291 31.83 -14.08 52.76
C ASN A 291 33.24 -14.11 52.13
N VAL A 292 33.51 -13.28 51.12
CA VAL A 292 34.86 -13.14 50.55
C VAL A 292 35.74 -12.36 51.52
N ARG A 293 36.99 -12.82 51.66
CA ARG A 293 38.02 -12.17 52.48
C ARG A 293 38.66 -11.04 51.69
N VAL A 294 38.87 -9.90 52.34
CA VAL A 294 39.48 -8.72 51.74
C VAL A 294 40.51 -8.08 52.67
N THR A 295 41.44 -7.31 52.12
CA THR A 295 42.49 -6.63 52.91
C THR A 295 42.42 -5.12 52.72
N HIS A 296 42.33 -4.37 53.81
CA HIS A 296 42.37 -2.91 53.81
C HIS A 296 43.65 -2.38 54.45
N LYS A 297 44.30 -1.38 53.85
CA LYS A 297 45.55 -0.80 54.34
C LYS A 297 45.48 -0.29 55.79
N GLN A 298 44.33 0.25 56.20
CA GLN A 298 44.13 0.83 57.54
C GLN A 298 43.47 -0.12 58.54
N TYR A 299 42.61 -1.04 58.07
CA TYR A 299 41.72 -1.83 58.93
C TYR A 299 42.09 -3.31 58.99
N GLY A 300 43.15 -3.72 58.28
CA GLY A 300 43.59 -5.09 58.21
C GLY A 300 42.66 -5.97 57.38
N THR A 301 42.60 -7.26 57.73
CA THR A 301 41.80 -8.26 57.01
C THR A 301 40.36 -8.25 57.49
N GLY A 302 39.41 -8.19 56.56
CA GLY A 302 37.97 -8.23 56.83
C GLY A 302 37.23 -9.26 55.98
N ILE A 303 35.94 -9.42 56.25
CA ILE A 303 35.03 -10.32 55.52
C ILE A 303 33.84 -9.50 55.01
N VAL A 304 33.46 -9.68 53.75
CA VAL A 304 32.25 -9.07 53.17
C VAL A 304 31.00 -9.70 53.81
N ILE A 305 30.18 -8.88 54.46
CA ILE A 305 28.98 -9.32 55.19
C ILE A 305 27.67 -8.90 54.51
N ALA A 306 27.72 -7.95 53.58
CA ALA A 306 26.58 -7.56 52.75
C ALA A 306 27.08 -7.02 51.41
N GLN A 307 26.26 -7.19 50.37
CA GLN A 307 26.50 -6.66 49.04
C GLN A 307 25.19 -6.09 48.51
N LYS A 308 25.27 -4.90 47.93
CA LYS A 308 24.19 -4.27 47.17
C LYS A 308 24.81 -3.62 45.94
N GLU A 309 24.50 -4.15 44.76
CA GLU A 309 25.06 -3.68 43.49
C GLU A 309 26.60 -3.70 43.55
N ASN A 310 27.27 -2.58 43.25
CA ASN A 310 28.72 -2.42 43.36
C ASN A 310 29.21 -1.99 44.75
N THR A 311 28.34 -1.97 45.76
CA THR A 311 28.69 -1.60 47.13
C THR A 311 28.74 -2.82 48.03
N ILE A 312 29.84 -2.98 48.76
CA ILE A 312 30.03 -4.01 49.78
C ILE A 312 30.07 -3.41 51.17
N LYS A 313 29.59 -4.16 52.16
CA LYS A 313 29.82 -3.90 53.58
C LYS A 313 30.78 -4.95 54.11
N VAL A 314 31.88 -4.51 54.71
CA VAL A 314 32.96 -5.37 55.21
C VAL A 314 33.04 -5.25 56.72
N ARG A 315 33.12 -6.39 57.40
CA ARG A 315 33.41 -6.49 58.85
C ARG A 315 34.90 -6.75 59.05
N PHE A 316 35.55 -5.85 59.78
CA PHE A 316 36.95 -5.89 60.19
C PHE A 316 37.05 -6.36 61.66
N PRO A 317 38.27 -6.55 62.20
CA PRO A 317 38.47 -6.90 63.61
C PRO A 317 37.79 -5.91 64.56
N GLU A 318 37.53 -6.35 65.79
CA GLU A 318 36.85 -5.55 66.84
C GLU A 318 35.41 -5.14 66.48
N GLY A 319 34.81 -5.77 65.45
CA GLY A 319 33.43 -5.52 65.06
C GLY A 319 33.22 -4.27 64.21
N LEU A 320 34.30 -3.65 63.72
CA LEU A 320 34.21 -2.47 62.85
C LEU A 320 33.60 -2.83 61.49
N GLU A 321 32.51 -2.17 61.11
CA GLU A 321 31.88 -2.35 59.80
C GLU A 321 32.02 -1.08 58.94
N LYS A 322 32.46 -1.24 57.69
CA LYS A 322 32.61 -0.14 56.71
C LYS A 322 32.04 -0.54 55.36
N SER A 323 31.49 0.43 54.63
CA SER A 323 31.00 0.24 53.26
C SER A 323 31.97 0.81 52.24
N PHE A 324 32.16 0.11 51.13
CA PHE A 324 33.03 0.52 50.03
C PHE A 324 32.36 0.28 48.69
N ILE A 325 32.64 1.16 47.73
CA ILE A 325 32.23 0.99 46.33
C ILE A 325 33.39 0.30 45.60
N ILE A 326 33.07 -0.76 44.85
CA ILE A 326 34.00 -1.47 44.00
C ILE A 326 33.98 -0.81 42.62
N HIS A 327 34.98 0.02 42.36
CA HIS A 327 35.17 0.67 41.07
C HIS A 327 36.63 1.12 40.93
N THR A 328 37.17 1.09 39.71
CA THR A 328 38.49 1.66 39.35
C THR A 328 38.70 3.11 39.79
N LYS A 329 37.64 3.93 39.92
CA LYS A 329 37.71 5.33 40.36
C LYS A 329 37.91 5.51 41.87
N PHE A 330 37.72 4.45 42.67
CA PHE A 330 37.82 4.51 44.13
C PHE A 330 38.97 3.61 44.62
N PRO A 331 40.23 4.10 44.58
CA PRO A 331 41.40 3.29 44.98
C PRO A 331 41.50 3.07 46.50
N ALA A 332 40.79 3.88 47.30
CA ALA A 332 40.75 3.77 48.76
C ALA A 332 39.70 2.74 49.21
N ARG A 333 39.85 1.49 48.75
CA ARG A 333 38.97 0.35 49.06
C ARG A 333 39.80 -0.87 49.49
N PRO A 334 39.19 -1.87 50.13
CA PRO A 334 39.89 -3.12 50.39
C PRO A 334 40.13 -3.91 49.09
N THR A 335 41.19 -4.71 49.06
CA THR A 335 41.60 -5.52 47.91
C THR A 335 41.16 -6.98 48.05
N PHE A 336 40.81 -7.61 46.93
CA PHE A 336 40.49 -9.03 46.82
C PHE A 336 41.73 -9.85 46.42
N GLU A 337 41.61 -11.18 46.41
CA GLU A 337 42.62 -12.07 45.82
C GLU A 337 42.74 -11.84 44.30
N ASP A 338 41.60 -11.87 43.60
CA ASP A 338 41.49 -11.54 42.17
C ASP A 338 41.08 -10.07 41.94
N ASP A 339 41.78 -9.13 42.58
CA ASP A 339 41.35 -7.73 42.69
C ASP A 339 41.04 -7.06 41.35
N GLU A 340 41.89 -7.25 40.34
CA GLU A 340 41.75 -6.61 39.03
C GLU A 340 40.47 -7.05 38.32
N GLN A 341 40.21 -8.36 38.26
CA GLN A 341 39.02 -8.93 37.61
C GLN A 341 37.73 -8.52 38.31
N VAL A 342 37.71 -8.58 39.65
CA VAL A 342 36.54 -8.18 40.44
C VAL A 342 36.24 -6.69 40.20
N VAL A 343 37.26 -5.85 40.16
CA VAL A 343 37.08 -4.40 40.08
C VAL A 343 36.70 -3.96 38.68
N GLU A 344 37.23 -4.62 37.65
CA GLU A 344 36.80 -4.45 36.27
C GLU A 344 35.32 -4.85 36.12
N ALA A 345 34.93 -6.02 36.61
CA ALA A 345 33.55 -6.51 36.54
C ALA A 345 32.52 -5.56 37.19
N PHE A 346 32.81 -5.04 38.39
CA PHE A 346 31.91 -4.10 39.07
C PHE A 346 31.99 -2.66 38.54
N THR A 347 33.09 -2.29 37.87
CA THR A 347 33.17 -1.03 37.10
C THR A 347 32.28 -1.12 35.86
N GLU A 348 32.31 -2.25 35.17
CA GLU A 348 31.48 -2.52 34.00
C GLU A 348 30.00 -2.63 34.35
N TYR A 349 29.68 -3.25 35.49
CA TYR A 349 28.33 -3.23 36.08
C TYR A 349 27.78 -1.81 36.25
N ASP A 350 28.56 -0.88 36.83
CA ASP A 350 28.14 0.51 37.03
C ASP A 350 27.96 1.24 35.69
N ARG A 351 28.84 0.99 34.72
CA ARG A 351 28.73 1.55 33.35
C ARG A 351 27.42 1.13 32.69
N LEU A 352 27.16 -0.17 32.60
CA LEU A 352 25.95 -0.73 31.97
C LEU A 352 24.68 -0.27 32.69
N THR A 353 24.70 -0.24 34.02
CA THR A 353 23.56 0.26 34.81
C THR A 353 23.22 1.71 34.45
N ARG A 354 24.21 2.59 34.34
CA ARG A 354 24.00 3.99 33.94
C ARG A 354 23.52 4.13 32.50
N GLU A 355 24.08 3.33 31.59
CA GLU A 355 23.64 3.31 30.19
C GLU A 355 22.18 2.88 30.06
N ILE A 356 21.78 1.80 30.74
CA ILE A 356 20.39 1.33 30.80
C ILE A 356 19.47 2.41 31.38
N GLN A 357 19.86 3.07 32.47
CA GLN A 357 19.07 4.17 33.04
C GLN A 357 18.92 5.34 32.06
N GLY A 358 19.99 5.70 31.33
CA GLY A 358 19.96 6.71 30.29
C GLY A 358 19.00 6.35 29.16
N LEU A 359 19.07 5.11 28.67
CA LEU A 359 18.18 4.60 27.64
C LEU A 359 16.73 4.54 28.11
N LYS A 360 16.45 4.08 29.34
CA LYS A 360 15.11 4.08 29.93
C LYS A 360 14.53 5.49 29.99
N LYS A 361 15.35 6.50 30.35
CA LYS A 361 14.91 7.90 30.34
C LYS A 361 14.55 8.38 28.93
N LEU A 362 15.33 8.01 27.91
CA LEU A 362 15.01 8.33 26.51
C LEU A 362 13.73 7.63 26.06
N LEU A 363 13.54 6.37 26.44
CA LEU A 363 12.33 5.59 26.13
C LEU A 363 11.08 6.26 26.70
N GLU A 364 11.11 6.72 27.95
CA GLU A 364 9.99 7.44 28.56
C GLU A 364 9.66 8.75 27.81
N ILE A 365 10.69 9.48 27.35
CA ILE A 365 10.50 10.71 26.55
C ILE A 365 9.82 10.40 25.21
N GLU A 366 10.23 9.34 24.52
CA GLU A 366 9.60 8.96 23.24
C GLU A 366 8.17 8.42 23.46
N LYS A 367 7.93 7.62 24.50
CA LYS A 367 6.57 7.14 24.86
C LYS A 367 5.60 8.27 25.21
N ALA A 368 6.09 9.34 25.84
CA ALA A 368 5.27 10.51 26.14
C ALA A 368 4.79 11.26 24.88
N LYS A 369 5.55 11.20 23.77
CA LYS A 369 5.12 11.79 22.50
C LYS A 369 3.90 11.08 21.92
N VAL A 370 3.78 9.78 22.13
CA VAL A 370 2.62 8.99 21.68
C VAL A 370 1.35 9.37 22.47
N GLN A 371 1.47 9.57 23.78
CA GLN A 371 0.32 9.93 24.64
C GLN A 371 -0.22 11.34 24.38
N THR A 372 0.60 12.25 23.87
CA THR A 372 0.19 13.64 23.58
C THR A 372 -0.58 13.74 22.25
N THR A 373 -0.44 12.75 21.35
CA THR A 373 -1.13 12.74 20.05
C THR A 373 -2.55 12.15 20.12
N ILE A 374 -2.92 11.51 21.25
CA ILE A 374 -4.23 10.86 21.46
C ILE A 374 -5.25 11.81 22.15
N LEU A 375 -4.80 12.98 22.62
CA LEU A 375 -5.63 14.05 23.20
C LEU A 375 -5.74 15.23 22.23
#